data_AF-A0ABC8SE12-F1
#
_entry.id   AF-A0ABC8SE12-F1
#
_cell.length_a   1.000
_cell.length_b   1.000
_cell.length_c   1.000
_cell.angle_alpha   90.00
_cell.angle_beta   90.00
_cell.angle_gamma   90.00
#
_symmetry.space_group_name_H-M   'P 1'
#
loop_
_entity.id
_entity.type
_entity.pdbx_description
1 polymer ?
#
loop_
_entity_poly.entity_id
_entity_poly.type
_entity_poly.pdbx_seq_one_letter_code
_entity_poly.pdbx_strand_id
1 'polypeptide(L)'
;MAMASIAMMWYTCQADSNLHPLILVPGSGGNQLEARLTRDYKPSSFFCNRWNPISKDKNGWFRLWFDPSVLLAPFTKCFCERMMLYYDPDLDDYRNAPGVETRVPHFGGTQALLYLDPHL
;
A
#
# COMPACT_ATOMS: atom_id res chain seq x y z
N MET A 1 -12.93 -52.52 -22.12
CA MET A 1 -13.19 -51.51 -21.08
C MET A 1 -12.38 -50.28 -21.43
N ALA A 2 -13.06 -49.15 -21.61
CA ALA A 2 -12.67 -48.07 -22.50
C ALA A 2 -11.38 -47.34 -22.06
N MET A 3 -10.44 -47.23 -23.01
CA MET A 3 -9.32 -46.30 -22.97
C MET A 3 -9.89 -44.89 -23.19
N ALA A 4 -10.32 -44.23 -22.11
CA ALA A 4 -10.71 -42.83 -22.15
C ALA A 4 -9.47 -42.02 -22.56
N SER A 5 -9.49 -41.52 -23.80
CA SER A 5 -8.38 -40.79 -24.41
C SER A 5 -8.09 -39.52 -23.62
N ILE A 6 -6.82 -39.30 -23.28
CA ILE A 6 -6.28 -38.07 -22.67
C ILE A 6 -6.71 -36.82 -23.46
N ALA A 7 -7.04 -36.97 -24.75
CA ALA A 7 -7.62 -35.94 -25.62
C ALA A 7 -8.97 -35.37 -25.15
N MET A 8 -9.81 -36.09 -24.39
CA MET A 8 -11.09 -35.56 -23.88
C MET A 8 -10.92 -34.63 -22.67
N MET A 9 -9.78 -34.70 -21.97
CA MET A 9 -9.55 -33.92 -20.75
C MET A 9 -9.01 -32.50 -21.05
N TRP A 10 -8.88 -32.14 -22.33
CA TRP A 10 -8.41 -30.82 -22.77
C TRP A 10 -9.55 -29.97 -23.37
N TYR A 11 -10.80 -30.45 -23.32
CA TYR A 11 -11.96 -29.77 -23.90
C TYR A 11 -12.88 -29.06 -22.88
N THR A 12 -12.60 -29.10 -21.57
CA THR A 12 -13.49 -28.51 -20.55
C THR A 12 -13.02 -27.18 -19.96
N CYS A 13 -12.09 -26.48 -20.62
CA CYS A 13 -11.82 -25.08 -20.32
C CYS A 13 -12.09 -24.20 -21.54
N GLN A 14 -13.34 -24.26 -22.04
CA GLN A 14 -13.90 -23.07 -22.69
C GLN A 14 -14.14 -22.05 -21.58
N ALA A 15 -13.11 -21.23 -21.32
CA ALA A 15 -13.34 -19.95 -20.66
C ALA A 15 -14.40 -19.22 -21.48
N ASP A 16 -15.57 -19.00 -20.88
CA ASP A 16 -16.64 -18.21 -21.48
C ASP A 16 -16.04 -16.83 -21.80
N SER A 17 -15.81 -16.56 -23.08
CA SER A 17 -15.01 -15.42 -23.56
C SER A 17 -15.76 -14.08 -23.50
N ASN A 18 -16.73 -13.98 -22.61
CA ASN A 18 -17.59 -12.81 -22.38
C ASN A 18 -17.14 -11.95 -21.18
N LEU A 19 -15.92 -12.13 -20.67
CA LEU A 19 -15.37 -11.27 -19.63
C LEU A 19 -14.68 -10.05 -20.25
N HIS A 20 -15.17 -8.86 -19.89
CA HIS A 20 -14.54 -7.60 -20.26
C HIS A 20 -13.48 -7.21 -19.21
N PRO A 21 -12.28 -6.75 -19.63
CA PRO A 21 -11.29 -6.23 -18.69
C PRO A 21 -11.87 -5.08 -17.88
N LEU A 22 -11.67 -5.12 -16.56
CA LEU A 22 -12.08 -4.07 -15.64
C LEU A 22 -10.84 -3.50 -14.95
N ILE A 23 -10.73 -2.17 -14.94
CA ILE A 23 -9.72 -1.44 -14.17
C ILE A 23 -10.42 -0.76 -13.00
N LEU A 24 -9.99 -1.09 -11.79
CA LEU A 24 -10.49 -0.47 -10.56
C LEU A 24 -9.57 0.70 -10.19
N VAL A 25 -10.15 1.90 -10.13
CA VAL A 25 -9.45 3.11 -9.66
C VAL A 25 -10.09 3.53 -8.34
N PRO A 26 -9.39 3.39 -7.20
CA PRO A 26 -9.92 3.80 -5.91
C PRO A 26 -10.03 5.33 -5.80
N GLY A 27 -10.92 5.78 -4.92
CA GLY A 27 -10.95 7.17 -4.47
C GLY A 27 -9.84 7.49 -3.45
N SER A 28 -9.87 8.72 -2.93
CA SER A 28 -8.93 9.17 -1.90
C SER A 28 -8.98 8.28 -0.66
N GLY A 29 -7.81 7.80 -0.20
CA GLY A 29 -7.69 6.87 0.92
C GLY A 29 -8.20 5.45 0.63
N GLY A 30 -8.64 5.15 -0.60
CA GLY A 30 -9.22 3.85 -0.98
C GLY A 30 -8.21 2.75 -1.31
N ASN A 31 -6.91 2.97 -1.08
CA ASN A 31 -5.88 1.95 -1.23
C ASN A 31 -4.84 2.05 -0.12
N GLN A 32 -4.17 0.95 0.17
CA GLN A 32 -3.03 0.93 1.08
C GLN A 32 -1.87 1.79 0.55
N LEU A 33 -1.13 2.42 1.48
CA LEU A 33 0.10 3.16 1.22
C LEU A 33 1.18 2.71 2.20
N GLU A 34 2.39 2.53 1.71
CA GLU A 34 3.55 2.23 2.54
C GLU A 34 4.53 3.40 2.59
N ALA A 35 5.29 3.47 3.68
CA ALA A 35 6.37 4.42 3.82
C ALA A 35 7.65 3.76 4.34
N ARG A 36 8.78 4.40 4.07
CA ARG A 36 10.10 4.06 4.61
C ARG A 36 10.78 5.33 5.11
N LEU A 37 11.37 5.26 6.29
CA LEU A 37 12.07 6.40 6.91
C LEU A 37 13.57 6.28 6.64
N THR A 38 14.15 7.28 5.98
CA THR A 38 15.58 7.32 5.66
C THR A 38 16.38 7.95 6.80
N ARG A 39 17.70 8.10 6.59
CA ARG A 39 18.60 8.72 7.57
C ARG A 39 18.24 10.17 7.87
N ASP A 40 17.64 10.87 6.90
CA ASP A 40 17.31 12.30 7.00
C ASP A 40 16.02 12.57 7.76
N TYR A 41 15.27 11.52 8.12
CA TYR A 41 14.04 11.65 8.90
C TYR A 41 14.33 12.20 10.31
N LYS A 42 13.75 13.37 10.62
CA LYS A 42 13.89 14.07 11.90
C LYS A 42 12.54 14.09 12.64
N PRO A 43 12.34 13.23 13.65
CA PRO A 43 11.05 13.11 14.32
C PRO A 43 10.72 14.35 15.17
N SER A 44 9.47 14.81 15.13
CA SER A 44 9.04 15.95 15.97
C SER A 44 8.85 15.61 17.45
N SER A 45 8.83 14.32 17.80
CA SER A 45 8.68 13.84 19.18
C SER A 45 9.26 12.45 19.36
N PHE A 46 9.48 12.05 20.61
CA PHE A 46 9.95 10.71 20.95
C PHE A 46 9.03 9.60 20.41
N PHE A 47 7.71 9.83 20.38
CA PHE A 47 6.74 8.84 19.89
C PHE A 47 6.79 8.64 18.36
N CYS A 48 7.31 9.62 17.62
CA CYS A 48 7.42 9.54 16.15
C CYS A 48 8.79 9.07 15.69
N ASN A 49 9.61 8.53 16.58
CA ASN A 49 10.95 8.06 16.21
C ASN A 49 10.92 6.95 15.15
N ARG A 50 12.09 6.67 14.56
CA ARG A 50 12.24 5.69 13.46
C ARG A 50 11.81 4.27 13.86
N TRP A 51 11.79 3.88 15.13
CA TRP A 51 11.38 2.54 15.56
C TRP A 51 9.86 2.33 15.57
N ASN A 52 9.09 3.41 15.45
CA ASN A 52 7.63 3.35 15.36
C ASN A 52 7.18 3.57 13.90
N PRO A 53 6.39 2.68 13.27
CA PRO A 53 5.88 1.43 13.80
C PRO A 53 6.97 0.36 13.94
N ILE A 54 6.75 -0.56 14.89
CA ILE A 54 7.65 -1.66 15.20
C ILE A 54 7.70 -2.67 14.04
N SER A 55 6.56 -2.89 13.39
CA SER A 55 6.44 -3.80 12.26
C SER A 55 6.89 -3.12 10.97
N LYS A 56 7.96 -3.65 10.37
CA LYS A 56 8.51 -3.22 9.08
C LYS A 56 8.99 -4.43 8.31
N ASP A 57 8.95 -4.35 6.98
CA ASP A 57 9.57 -5.33 6.11
C ASP A 57 11.10 -5.27 6.20
N LYS A 58 11.77 -6.25 5.58
CA LYS A 58 13.24 -6.35 5.53
C LYS A 58 13.95 -5.13 4.92
N ASN A 59 13.22 -4.32 4.16
CA ASN A 59 13.73 -3.13 3.49
C ASN A 59 13.34 -1.84 4.23
N GLY A 60 12.66 -1.95 5.37
CA GLY A 60 12.24 -0.84 6.22
C GLY A 60 10.90 -0.21 5.84
N TRP A 61 10.12 -0.82 4.94
CA TRP A 61 8.77 -0.36 4.60
C TRP A 61 7.77 -0.80 5.65
N PHE A 62 6.82 0.08 5.96
CA PHE A 62 5.68 -0.20 6.82
C PHE A 62 4.42 0.42 6.24
N ARG A 63 3.26 -0.07 6.67
CA ARG A 63 1.99 0.51 6.28
C ARG A 63 1.85 1.90 6.88
N LEU A 64 1.83 2.93 6.03
CA LEU A 64 1.51 4.30 6.40
C LEU A 64 -0.01 4.50 6.44
N TRP A 65 -0.73 3.87 5.51
CA TRP A 65 -2.18 3.94 5.41
C TRP A 65 -2.77 2.58 4.98
N PHE A 66 -3.81 2.04 5.60
CA PHE A 66 -4.41 2.44 6.88
C PHE A 66 -3.93 1.53 8.01
N ASP A 67 -3.55 2.11 9.15
CA ASP A 67 -3.29 1.40 10.40
C ASP A 67 -4.14 2.06 11.50
N PRO A 68 -5.00 1.34 12.23
CA PRO A 68 -5.92 1.92 13.22
C PRO A 68 -5.23 2.72 14.32
N SER A 69 -3.96 2.42 14.63
CA SER A 69 -3.19 3.17 15.64
C SER A 69 -3.03 4.65 15.26
N VAL A 70 -3.05 4.99 13.97
CA VAL A 70 -2.92 6.39 13.51
C VAL A 70 -4.10 7.27 13.92
N LEU A 71 -5.24 6.68 14.32
CA LEU A 71 -6.38 7.42 14.85
C LEU A 71 -6.23 7.80 16.34
N LEU A 72 -5.21 7.28 17.02
CA LEU A 72 -5.01 7.48 18.45
C LEU A 72 -3.81 8.39 18.72
N ALA A 73 -3.98 9.34 19.63
CA ALA A 73 -2.86 10.14 20.14
C ALA A 73 -1.90 9.24 20.95
N PRO A 74 -0.57 9.44 20.84
CA PRO A 74 0.13 10.49 20.07
C PRO A 74 0.42 10.12 18.60
N PHE A 75 0.03 8.94 18.13
CA PHE A 75 0.42 8.41 16.82
C PHE A 75 -0.21 9.14 15.63
N THR A 76 -1.37 9.77 15.82
CA THR A 76 -1.96 10.68 14.82
C THR A 76 -0.98 11.77 14.40
N LYS A 77 -0.20 12.33 15.34
CA LYS A 77 0.83 13.34 15.01
C LYS A 77 1.91 12.74 14.11
N CYS A 78 2.34 11.51 14.41
CA CYS A 78 3.37 10.83 13.64
C CYS A 78 2.89 10.48 12.23
N PHE A 79 1.63 10.07 12.09
CA PHE A 79 1.00 9.87 10.78
C PHE A 79 0.97 11.18 9.98
N CYS A 80 0.45 12.27 10.56
CA CYS A 80 0.41 13.57 9.89
C CYS A 80 1.81 14.05 9.46
N GLU A 81 2.82 13.90 10.33
CA GLU A 81 4.21 14.29 10.01
C GLU A 81 4.78 13.51 8.81
N ARG A 82 4.47 12.22 8.70
CA ARG A 82 5.00 11.34 7.66
C ARG A 82 4.21 11.39 6.35
N MET A 83 2.91 11.68 6.43
CA MET A 83 2.02 11.83 5.28
C MET A 83 2.07 13.24 4.68
N MET A 84 2.68 14.21 5.38
CA MET A 84 2.78 15.59 4.93
C MET A 84 3.56 15.70 3.61
N LEU A 85 2.99 16.49 2.69
CA LEU A 85 3.65 16.89 1.44
C LEU A 85 4.14 18.32 1.56
N TYR A 86 5.29 18.59 0.95
CA TYR A 86 5.89 19.91 0.84
C TYR A 86 5.85 20.34 -0.62
N TYR A 87 5.24 21.49 -0.89
CA TYR A 87 5.22 22.08 -2.21
C TYR A 87 6.59 22.68 -2.54
N ASP A 88 7.11 22.36 -3.72
CA ASP A 88 8.33 22.89 -4.30
C ASP A 88 7.95 23.89 -5.39
N PRO A 89 8.11 25.21 -5.16
CA PRO A 89 7.66 26.24 -6.10
C PRO A 89 8.53 26.34 -7.35
N ASP A 90 9.79 25.88 -7.31
CA ASP A 90 10.68 25.92 -8.46
C ASP A 90 10.33 24.81 -9.47
N LEU A 91 9.78 23.69 -8.97
CA LEU A 91 9.34 22.54 -9.77
C LEU A 91 7.83 22.50 -10.03
N ASP A 92 7.06 23.34 -9.33
CA ASP A 92 5.59 23.30 -9.29
C ASP A 92 5.04 21.90 -8.98
N ASP A 93 5.66 21.24 -7.99
CA ASP A 93 5.33 19.85 -7.65
C ASP A 93 5.39 19.62 -6.13
N TYR A 94 4.85 18.50 -5.68
CA TYR A 94 4.88 18.10 -4.28
C TYR A 94 5.97 17.06 -4.03
N ARG A 95 6.69 17.24 -2.93
CA ARG A 95 7.66 16.29 -2.40
C ARG A 95 7.15 15.69 -1.11
N ASN A 96 7.50 14.43 -0.85
CA ASN A 96 7.29 13.84 0.47
C ASN A 96 8.03 14.65 1.56
N ALA A 97 7.59 14.49 2.81
CA ALA A 97 8.32 15.01 3.96
C ALA A 97 9.81 14.59 3.93
N PRO A 98 10.75 15.48 4.31
CA PRO A 98 12.17 15.17 4.32
C PRO A 98 12.49 13.87 5.08
N GLY A 99 13.14 12.94 4.40
CA GLY A 99 13.49 11.63 4.94
C GLY A 99 12.35 10.61 4.95
N VAL A 100 11.22 10.88 4.30
CA VAL A 100 10.12 9.94 4.12
C VAL A 100 10.01 9.56 2.65
N GLU A 101 10.06 8.27 2.37
CA GLU A 101 9.73 7.71 1.07
C GLU A 101 8.36 7.04 1.16
N THR A 102 7.57 7.11 0.09
CA THR A 102 6.25 6.49 0.00
C THR A 102 6.16 5.60 -1.24
N ARG A 103 5.33 4.55 -1.18
CA ARG A 103 5.02 3.70 -2.34
C ARG A 103 3.62 3.13 -2.25
N VAL A 104 3.02 2.85 -3.42
CA VAL A 104 1.77 2.10 -3.54
C VAL A 104 2.12 0.60 -3.67
N PRO A 105 1.78 -0.24 -2.70
CA PRO A 105 2.02 -1.68 -2.80
C PRO A 105 1.00 -2.35 -3.73
N HIS A 106 1.34 -3.52 -4.26
CA HIS A 106 0.43 -4.41 -4.99
C HIS A 106 -0.25 -3.82 -6.24
N PHE A 107 0.41 -2.89 -6.96
CA PHE A 107 -0.10 -2.37 -8.22
C PHE A 107 -0.40 -3.51 -9.23
N GLY A 108 -1.55 -3.45 -9.90
CA GLY A 108 -2.04 -4.49 -10.81
C GLY A 108 -2.80 -5.63 -10.12
N GLY A 109 -2.79 -5.67 -8.78
CA GLY A 109 -3.64 -6.55 -7.97
C GLY A 109 -4.80 -5.79 -7.33
N THR A 110 -5.63 -6.51 -6.57
CA THR A 110 -6.76 -5.95 -5.81
C THR A 110 -6.53 -5.95 -4.30
N GLN A 111 -5.43 -6.54 -3.83
CA GLN A 111 -5.14 -6.77 -2.41
C GLN A 111 -5.10 -5.46 -1.62
N ALA A 112 -4.49 -4.41 -2.17
CA ALA A 112 -4.39 -3.10 -1.53
C ALA A 112 -5.71 -2.32 -1.51
N LEU A 113 -6.72 -2.77 -2.27
CA LEU A 113 -8.03 -2.12 -2.42
C LEU A 113 -9.12 -2.85 -1.63
N LEU A 114 -8.99 -4.17 -1.48
CA LEU A 114 -10.00 -5.01 -0.86
C LEU A 114 -10.16 -4.72 0.64
N TYR A 115 -9.04 -4.55 1.33
CA TYR A 115 -8.99 -4.19 2.75
C TYR A 115 -7.90 -3.15 2.95
N LEU A 116 -8.23 -2.03 3.61
CA LEU A 116 -7.22 -1.03 3.99
C LEU A 116 -6.37 -1.49 5.19
N ASP A 117 -6.98 -2.27 6.08
CA ASP A 117 -6.29 -3.06 7.09
C ASP A 117 -6.84 -4.51 7.08
N PRO A 118 -6.04 -5.53 6.70
CA PRO A 118 -6.45 -6.93 6.72
C PRO A 118 -6.54 -7.53 8.14
N HIS A 119 -6.21 -6.78 9.19
CA HIS A 119 -6.34 -7.22 10.58
C HIS A 119 -7.68 -6.81 11.25
N LEU A 120 -8.52 -6.06 10.52
CA LEU A 120 -9.88 -5.69 10.91
C LEU A 120 -10.91 -6.52 10.13
#